data_AF-A0A6G0IJZ3-F1
#
_entry.id   AF-A0A6G0IJZ3-F1
#
_cell.length_a   1.000
_cell.length_b   1.000
_cell.length_c   1.000
_cell.angle_alpha   90.00
_cell.angle_beta   90.00
_cell.angle_gamma   90.00
#
_symmetry.space_group_name_H-M   'P 1'
#
loop_
_entity.id
_entity.type
_entity.pdbx_description
1 polymer ?
#
loop_
_entity_poly.entity_id
_entity_poly.type
_entity_poly.pdbx_seq_one_letter_code
_entity_poly.pdbx_strand_id
1 'polypeptide(L)'
;MSYRKTLKLICGFAGGSAVLVFAAASADSRGYFGERRGDAASRWSRFAVLQAAQPAWTPASHTPAPTGHSWDFNWDKRDPSALSNGKKKETATEDPSSEQDNGKPKATRNILLIRHSQYNLSGASDKERILTPLGREQAEFTGKRLAELGLKYDVLIHSSMARATETAHIISKHLPGVELLSCDLLREGAPIEPVPPVTHWKPDAVYHEDGARIEAAFRRYIHRADPKQKEDSYEIIVCHANVIRYFVCRALQFPPEGWLRIGLNNGSITWLTIRPSGRVALRTLGDAGFMPPDKLTRT
;
A
#
# COMPACT_ATOMS: atom_id res chain seq x y z
N MET A 1 39.99 53.48 -2.21
CA MET A 1 39.63 53.50 -0.77
C MET A 1 38.70 52.32 -0.50
N SER A 2 38.85 51.71 0.69
CA SER A 2 38.08 50.61 1.31
C SER A 2 36.59 50.59 0.90
N TYR A 3 35.87 49.47 0.87
CA TYR A 3 35.21 48.96 2.07
C TYR A 3 34.95 47.44 1.97
N ARG A 4 35.58 46.69 2.89
CA ARG A 4 35.18 45.33 3.26
C ARG A 4 33.76 45.38 3.83
N LYS A 5 32.83 44.58 3.30
CA LYS A 5 31.51 44.38 3.90
C LYS A 5 31.55 43.20 4.85
N THR A 6 31.39 43.51 6.13
CA THR A 6 31.32 42.57 7.24
C THR A 6 29.96 41.88 7.26
N LEU A 7 29.91 40.55 7.13
CA LEU A 7 28.73 39.78 7.54
C LEU A 7 28.77 39.60 9.06
N LYS A 8 27.78 40.13 9.77
CA LYS A 8 27.52 39.78 11.17
C LYS A 8 26.62 38.55 11.20
N LEU A 9 27.15 37.44 11.69
CA LEU A 9 26.37 36.27 12.11
C LEU A 9 25.86 36.55 13.53
N ILE A 10 24.55 36.72 13.72
CA ILE A 10 23.95 36.79 15.05
C ILE A 10 23.43 35.39 15.37
N CYS A 11 24.18 34.63 16.17
CA CYS A 11 23.71 33.39 16.77
C CYS A 11 23.04 33.71 18.12
N GLY A 12 21.72 33.55 18.19
CA GLY A 12 21.00 33.47 19.45
C GLY A 12 20.71 32.00 19.78
N PHE A 13 21.20 31.52 20.92
CA PHE A 13 20.77 30.24 21.49
C PHE A 13 19.53 30.48 22.35
N ALA A 14 18.39 29.99 21.86
CA ALA A 14 17.24 29.62 22.69
C ALA A 14 16.68 28.32 22.11
N GLY A 15 16.38 27.36 22.97
CA GLY A 15 16.19 25.95 22.62
C GLY A 15 15.14 25.70 21.54
N GLY A 16 15.40 24.66 20.73
CA GLY A 16 14.44 24.02 19.84
C GLY A 16 14.20 24.75 18.51
N SER A 17 14.74 24.18 17.43
CA SER A 17 14.47 24.53 16.02
C SER A 17 15.15 25.81 15.51
N ALA A 18 16.29 25.65 14.85
CA ALA A 18 16.91 26.72 14.07
C ALA A 18 16.08 27.00 12.80
N VAL A 19 15.29 28.08 12.83
CA VAL A 19 14.67 28.66 11.63
C VAL A 19 15.61 29.75 11.10
N LEU A 20 16.24 29.48 9.94
CA LEU A 20 17.00 30.47 9.18
C LEU A 20 16.01 31.35 8.38
N VAL A 21 15.66 32.52 8.92
CA VAL A 21 14.90 33.53 8.19
C VAL A 21 15.87 34.45 7.45
N PHE A 22 15.98 34.29 6.13
CA PHE A 22 16.62 35.29 5.27
C PHE A 22 15.55 36.29 4.81
N ALA A 23 15.55 37.50 5.39
CA ALA A 23 14.80 38.63 4.86
C ALA A 23 15.60 39.26 3.71
N ALA A 24 15.15 39.08 2.48
CA ALA A 24 15.68 39.81 1.32
C ALA A 24 14.84 41.07 1.12
N ALA A 25 15.38 42.23 1.50
CA ALA A 25 14.81 43.53 1.14
C ALA A 25 15.06 43.79 -0.35
N SER A 26 13.99 43.88 -1.14
CA SER A 26 14.03 44.34 -2.53
C SER A 26 14.12 45.86 -2.57
N ALA A 27 15.18 46.40 -3.17
CA ALA A 27 15.23 47.79 -3.59
C ALA A 27 15.06 47.83 -5.11
N ASP A 28 13.91 48.35 -5.56
CA ASP A 28 13.60 48.64 -6.96
C ASP A 28 14.36 49.91 -7.40
N SER A 29 15.05 49.85 -8.54
CA SER A 29 15.51 51.04 -9.25
C SER A 29 15.07 51.00 -10.71
N ARG A 30 14.22 51.97 -11.07
CA ARG A 30 13.76 52.29 -12.42
C ARG A 30 14.93 52.48 -13.40
N GLY A 31 14.80 51.92 -14.60
CA GLY A 31 15.61 52.23 -15.78
C GLY A 31 15.01 51.59 -17.04
N TYR A 32 14.87 52.37 -18.09
CA TYR A 32 13.99 52.16 -19.26
C TYR A 32 14.80 51.70 -20.52
N PHE A 33 14.10 51.03 -21.46
CA PHE A 33 14.43 50.69 -22.87
C PHE A 33 15.29 49.46 -23.20
N GLY A 34 14.71 48.51 -23.96
CA GLY A 34 15.43 47.61 -24.88
C GLY A 34 14.97 46.14 -24.86
N GLU A 35 14.39 45.66 -25.95
CA GLU A 35 13.92 44.29 -26.21
C GLU A 35 14.94 43.16 -25.89
N ARG A 36 14.49 42.08 -25.23
CA ARG A 36 14.34 40.73 -25.82
C ARG A 36 13.90 39.70 -24.77
N ARG A 37 12.94 38.89 -25.21
CA ARG A 37 12.40 37.67 -24.58
C ARG A 37 13.53 36.65 -24.34
N GLY A 38 13.67 36.15 -23.12
CA GLY A 38 14.60 35.05 -22.82
C GLY A 38 14.66 34.73 -21.32
N ASP A 39 14.13 33.57 -20.97
CA ASP A 39 14.28 32.80 -19.73
C ASP A 39 14.99 33.46 -18.54
N ALA A 40 14.20 33.84 -17.54
CA ALA A 40 14.64 33.90 -16.17
C ALA A 40 13.67 33.09 -15.30
N ALA A 41 13.62 31.78 -15.53
CA ALA A 41 13.22 30.80 -14.53
C ALA A 41 14.26 30.82 -13.39
N SER A 42 14.16 31.88 -12.59
CA SER A 42 15.07 32.23 -11.52
C SER A 42 14.95 31.22 -10.39
N ARG A 43 16.06 30.53 -10.08
CA ARG A 43 16.62 30.27 -8.74
C ARG A 43 15.76 29.74 -7.56
N TRP A 44 14.52 29.30 -7.74
CA TRP A 44 13.72 28.71 -6.64
C TRP A 44 13.75 27.17 -6.60
N SER A 45 14.37 26.53 -7.57
CA SER A 45 14.54 25.07 -7.64
C SER A 45 15.54 24.47 -6.63
N ARG A 46 16.10 25.27 -5.71
CA ARG A 46 17.09 24.81 -4.72
C ARG A 46 16.51 24.30 -3.39
N PHE A 47 15.18 24.16 -3.29
CA PHE A 47 14.55 23.62 -2.08
C PHE A 47 13.49 22.56 -2.40
N ALA A 48 13.89 21.47 -3.07
CA ALA A 48 13.02 20.30 -3.25
C ALA A 48 12.47 19.73 -1.92
N VAL A 49 13.20 19.95 -0.81
CA VAL A 49 12.79 19.55 0.55
C VAL A 49 11.58 20.35 1.07
N LEU A 50 11.39 21.60 0.64
CA LEU A 50 10.25 22.42 1.06
C LEU A 50 8.94 22.05 0.33
N GLN A 51 9.02 21.36 -0.80
CA GLN A 51 7.86 21.07 -1.66
C GLN A 51 7.00 19.91 -1.14
N ALA A 52 7.57 18.96 -0.39
CA ALA A 52 6.83 17.86 0.21
C ALA A 52 5.97 18.28 1.42
N ALA A 53 6.32 19.38 2.08
CA ALA A 53 5.65 19.86 3.30
C ALA A 53 4.68 21.02 3.06
N GLN A 54 4.62 21.57 1.84
CA GLN A 54 3.66 22.61 1.48
C GLN A 54 2.64 22.05 0.49
N PRO A 55 1.45 21.63 0.93
CA PRO A 55 0.36 21.46 -0.01
C PRO A 55 0.19 22.80 -0.74
N ALA A 56 0.16 22.79 -2.07
CA ALA A 56 -0.14 23.98 -2.84
C ALA A 56 -1.56 24.42 -2.46
N TRP A 57 -1.66 25.31 -1.47
CA TRP A 57 -2.89 25.94 -1.04
C TRP A 57 -3.28 26.92 -2.13
N THR A 58 -4.24 26.54 -2.96
CA THR A 58 -4.87 27.47 -3.90
C THR A 58 -6.05 28.13 -3.18
N PRO A 59 -6.13 29.47 -3.09
CA PRO A 59 -7.25 30.17 -2.43
C PRO A 59 -8.63 29.86 -3.03
N ALA A 60 -8.67 29.29 -4.24
CA ALA A 60 -9.90 28.97 -4.97
C ALA A 60 -10.53 27.63 -4.56
N SER A 61 -9.79 26.74 -3.90
CA SER A 61 -10.31 25.45 -3.44
C SER A 61 -9.65 25.07 -2.11
N HIS A 62 -10.43 24.91 -1.04
CA HIS A 62 -9.98 24.45 0.27
C HIS A 62 -9.46 22.98 0.28
N THR A 63 -9.02 22.46 -0.87
CA THR A 63 -8.49 21.13 -1.07
C THR A 63 -7.01 21.21 -1.45
N PRO A 64 -6.11 20.55 -0.71
CA PRO A 64 -4.72 20.40 -1.09
C PRO A 64 -4.59 19.84 -2.51
N ALA A 65 -3.84 20.50 -3.39
CA ALA A 65 -3.49 19.90 -4.67
C ALA A 65 -2.49 18.74 -4.43
N PRO A 66 -2.79 17.51 -4.86
CA PRO A 66 -1.88 16.38 -4.68
C PRO A 66 -0.61 16.58 -5.51
N THR A 67 0.54 16.18 -4.97
CA THR A 67 1.84 16.23 -5.66
C THR A 67 2.06 15.08 -6.65
N GLY A 68 1.05 14.22 -6.84
CA GLY A 68 1.07 13.05 -7.72
C GLY A 68 -0.31 12.78 -8.34
N HIS A 69 -0.53 11.56 -8.85
CA HIS A 69 -1.84 11.18 -9.37
C HIS A 69 -2.91 11.31 -8.28
N SER A 70 -4.05 11.89 -8.65
CA SER A 70 -5.24 11.87 -7.79
C SER A 70 -5.71 10.43 -7.59
N TRP A 71 -6.38 10.19 -6.47
CA TRP A 71 -6.97 8.89 -6.16
C TRP A 71 -8.01 8.47 -7.22
N ASP A 72 -7.82 7.32 -7.88
CA ASP A 72 -8.84 6.68 -8.72
C ASP A 72 -9.89 6.02 -7.82
N PHE A 73 -11.09 6.58 -7.76
CA PHE A 73 -12.20 6.01 -6.97
C PHE A 73 -12.79 4.73 -7.57
N ASN A 74 -12.53 4.41 -8.83
CA ASN A 74 -12.96 3.20 -9.50
C ASN A 74 -11.76 2.30 -9.89
N TRP A 75 -10.77 2.25 -8.99
CA TRP A 75 -9.53 1.47 -9.17
C TRP A 75 -9.79 -0.04 -9.33
N ASP A 76 -10.85 -0.56 -8.70
CA ASP A 76 -11.27 -1.96 -8.74
C ASP A 76 -12.30 -2.26 -9.84
N LYS A 77 -12.72 -1.25 -10.62
CA LYS A 77 -13.71 -1.35 -11.71
C LYS A 77 -15.07 -1.90 -11.25
N ARG A 78 -15.42 -1.69 -9.98
CA ARG A 78 -16.67 -2.15 -9.35
C ARG A 78 -17.57 -1.00 -8.90
N ASP A 79 -17.28 0.24 -9.29
CA ASP A 79 -18.17 1.36 -9.00
C ASP A 79 -19.48 1.26 -9.80
N PRO A 80 -20.66 1.26 -9.15
CA PRO A 80 -21.94 1.15 -9.86
C PRO A 80 -22.20 2.30 -10.84
N SER A 81 -21.66 3.49 -10.56
CA SER A 81 -21.81 4.66 -11.45
C SER A 81 -21.11 4.46 -12.81
N ALA A 82 -20.09 3.60 -12.87
CA ALA A 82 -19.41 3.27 -14.11
C ALA A 82 -20.19 2.30 -15.00
N LEU A 83 -21.19 1.59 -14.45
CA LEU A 83 -22.02 0.62 -15.16
C LEU A 83 -23.29 1.24 -15.77
N SER A 84 -23.71 2.44 -15.32
CA SER A 84 -24.96 3.07 -15.78
C SER A 84 -24.84 3.92 -17.04
N ASN A 85 -23.63 4.19 -17.55
CA ASN A 85 -23.42 5.12 -18.68
C ASN A 85 -23.82 4.58 -20.07
N GLY A 86 -24.45 3.40 -20.17
CA GLY A 86 -24.89 2.80 -21.43
C GLY A 86 -26.40 2.81 -21.69
N LYS A 87 -27.25 3.10 -20.69
CA LYS A 87 -28.71 3.14 -20.88
C LYS A 87 -29.15 4.58 -21.04
N LYS A 88 -29.43 4.98 -22.30
CA LYS A 88 -30.30 6.12 -22.62
C LYS A 88 -31.51 6.05 -21.68
N LYS A 89 -31.74 7.14 -20.97
CA LYS A 89 -32.86 7.33 -20.05
C LYS A 89 -34.14 7.46 -20.88
N GLU A 90 -34.65 6.35 -21.39
CA GLU A 90 -36.00 6.27 -21.93
C GLU A 90 -36.97 6.01 -20.78
N THR A 91 -37.97 6.89 -20.75
CA THR A 91 -39.08 7.03 -19.82
C THR A 91 -39.65 5.71 -19.30
N ALA A 92 -39.66 5.52 -17.98
CA ALA A 92 -40.70 4.77 -17.29
C ALA A 92 -40.84 5.27 -15.85
N THR A 93 -42.07 5.62 -15.51
CA THR A 93 -42.58 5.95 -14.18
C THR A 93 -42.60 4.68 -13.32
N GLU A 94 -41.50 4.38 -12.64
CA GLU A 94 -41.49 3.48 -11.48
C GLU A 94 -40.57 4.05 -10.41
N ASP A 95 -40.96 3.86 -9.15
CA ASP A 95 -40.40 4.48 -7.94
C ASP A 95 -38.86 4.31 -7.89
N PRO A 96 -38.06 5.38 -8.04
CA PRO A 96 -36.61 5.29 -8.27
C PRO A 96 -35.79 4.93 -7.02
N SER A 97 -36.44 4.70 -5.88
CA SER A 97 -35.79 4.57 -4.58
C SER A 97 -35.31 3.15 -4.25
N SER A 98 -35.90 2.10 -4.83
CA SER A 98 -35.62 0.71 -4.44
C SER A 98 -34.55 0.01 -5.30
N GLU A 99 -34.44 0.34 -6.59
CA GLU A 99 -33.47 -0.33 -7.49
C GLU A 99 -32.07 0.29 -7.47
N GLN A 100 -31.95 1.60 -7.22
CA GLN A 100 -30.64 2.29 -7.18
C GLN A 100 -29.77 1.90 -5.99
N ASP A 101 -30.37 1.38 -4.91
CA ASP A 101 -29.66 1.03 -3.68
C ASP A 101 -29.17 -0.43 -3.65
N ASN A 102 -29.59 -1.27 -4.62
CA ASN A 102 -29.20 -2.68 -4.71
C ASN A 102 -27.82 -2.89 -5.38
N GLY A 103 -27.31 -1.89 -6.11
CA GLY A 103 -26.03 -1.98 -6.81
C GLY A 103 -24.82 -1.53 -5.98
N LYS A 104 -25.03 -0.83 -4.86
CA LYS A 104 -23.94 -0.22 -4.09
C LYS A 104 -23.42 -1.16 -3.01
N PRO A 105 -22.09 -1.34 -2.90
CA PRO A 105 -21.49 -1.99 -1.75
C PRO A 105 -21.89 -1.29 -0.44
N LYS A 106 -22.17 -2.08 0.60
CA LYS A 106 -22.61 -1.58 1.92
C LYS A 106 -21.65 -1.96 3.05
N ALA A 107 -20.87 -3.02 2.86
CA ALA A 107 -19.95 -3.56 3.85
C ALA A 107 -18.48 -3.15 3.65
N THR A 108 -17.75 -3.08 4.75
CA THR A 108 -16.30 -2.92 4.79
C THR A 108 -15.62 -4.29 4.74
N ARG A 109 -14.57 -4.43 3.92
CA ARG A 109 -13.72 -5.62 3.91
C ARG A 109 -12.43 -5.36 4.67
N ASN A 110 -12.11 -6.22 5.63
CA ASN A 110 -10.84 -6.21 6.35
C ASN A 110 -9.99 -7.39 5.89
N ILE A 111 -8.88 -7.09 5.22
CA ILE A 111 -8.00 -8.09 4.62
C ILE A 111 -6.70 -8.13 5.40
N LEU A 112 -6.47 -9.26 6.07
CA LEU A 112 -5.27 -9.53 6.87
C LEU A 112 -4.32 -10.39 6.03
N LEU A 113 -3.33 -9.74 5.44
CA LEU A 113 -2.27 -10.34 4.65
C LEU A 113 -1.15 -10.82 5.59
N ILE A 114 -0.83 -12.11 5.54
CA ILE A 114 0.15 -12.75 6.41
C ILE A 114 1.28 -13.31 5.57
N ARG A 115 2.52 -12.91 5.87
CA ARG A 115 3.68 -13.54 5.26
C ARG A 115 3.90 -14.91 5.90
N HIS A 116 4.19 -15.94 5.11
CA HIS A 116 4.60 -17.24 5.63
C HIS A 116 5.74 -17.14 6.66
N SER A 117 5.80 -18.11 7.57
CA SER A 117 6.85 -18.20 8.58
C SER A 117 8.20 -18.65 8.00
N GLN A 118 9.26 -18.66 8.81
CA GLN A 118 10.60 -19.09 8.39
C GLN A 118 10.57 -20.52 7.84
N TYR A 119 11.32 -20.75 6.76
CA TYR A 119 11.34 -22.03 6.07
C TYR A 119 12.73 -22.45 5.61
N ASN A 120 12.87 -23.71 5.24
CA ASN A 120 14.11 -24.27 4.70
C ASN A 120 14.41 -23.73 3.30
N LEU A 121 15.41 -22.86 3.19
CA LEU A 121 15.86 -22.29 1.91
C LEU A 121 16.69 -23.28 1.08
N SER A 122 17.28 -24.30 1.70
CA SER A 122 18.17 -25.27 1.06
C SER A 122 17.44 -26.41 0.36
N GLY A 123 16.10 -26.47 0.45
CA GLY A 123 15.30 -27.48 -0.24
C GLY A 123 15.37 -27.35 -1.77
N ALA A 124 15.62 -28.49 -2.45
CA ALA A 124 15.75 -28.55 -3.90
C ALA A 124 14.39 -28.39 -4.60
N SER A 125 13.33 -28.95 -4.00
CA SER A 125 11.95 -28.88 -4.48
C SER A 125 11.05 -28.08 -3.52
N ASP A 126 9.88 -27.62 -3.98
CA ASP A 126 8.92 -26.91 -3.11
C ASP A 126 8.50 -27.78 -1.91
N LYS A 127 8.41 -29.10 -2.08
CA LYS A 127 8.06 -30.06 -1.02
C LYS A 127 9.08 -30.11 0.12
N GLU A 128 10.33 -29.76 -0.14
CA GLU A 128 11.40 -29.70 0.88
C GLU A 128 11.53 -28.30 1.52
N ARG A 129 10.91 -27.29 0.92
CA ARG A 129 10.89 -25.90 1.38
C ARG A 129 9.79 -25.67 2.41
N ILE A 130 9.74 -26.54 3.40
CA ILE A 130 8.83 -26.54 4.55
C ILE A 130 9.35 -25.64 5.68
N LEU A 131 8.52 -25.38 6.69
CA LEU A 131 8.89 -24.55 7.83
C LEU A 131 10.03 -25.17 8.65
N THR A 132 10.90 -24.31 9.17
CA THR A 132 11.86 -24.68 10.21
C THR A 132 11.13 -24.87 11.55
N PRO A 133 11.78 -25.45 12.59
CA PRO A 133 11.21 -25.46 13.94
C PRO A 133 10.79 -24.06 14.41
N LEU A 134 11.67 -23.06 14.21
CA LEU A 134 11.36 -21.66 14.52
C LEU A 134 10.19 -21.12 13.68
N GLY A 135 10.09 -21.49 12.41
CA GLY A 135 8.96 -21.12 11.56
C GLY A 135 7.62 -21.63 12.07
N ARG A 136 7.59 -22.85 12.63
CA ARG A 136 6.38 -23.36 13.27
C ARG A 136 6.02 -22.54 14.51
N GLU A 137 6.98 -22.22 15.36
CA GLU A 137 6.76 -21.32 16.51
C GLU A 137 6.22 -19.94 16.09
N GLN A 138 6.78 -19.34 15.03
CA GLN A 138 6.27 -18.09 14.48
C GLN A 138 4.82 -18.21 14.02
N ALA A 139 4.47 -19.29 13.32
CA ALA A 139 3.09 -19.52 12.88
C ALA A 139 2.13 -19.70 14.06
N GLU A 140 2.58 -20.34 15.16
CA GLU A 140 1.83 -20.45 16.41
C GLU A 140 1.58 -19.06 17.05
N PHE A 141 2.60 -18.20 17.10
CA PHE A 141 2.42 -16.82 17.58
C PHE A 141 1.42 -16.03 16.73
N THR A 142 1.51 -16.15 15.41
CA THR A 142 0.57 -15.48 14.49
C THR A 142 -0.86 -16.00 14.68
N GLY A 143 -1.04 -17.32 14.81
CA GLY A 143 -2.34 -17.94 15.07
C GLY A 143 -2.96 -17.47 16.37
N LYS A 144 -2.19 -17.48 17.47
CA LYS A 144 -2.63 -16.96 18.78
C LYS A 144 -3.02 -15.50 18.70
N ARG A 145 -2.19 -14.68 18.02
CA ARG A 145 -2.49 -13.25 17.86
C ARG A 145 -3.82 -13.03 17.15
N LEU A 146 -4.11 -13.77 16.09
CA LEU A 146 -5.38 -13.67 15.37
C LEU A 146 -6.56 -14.07 16.27
N ALA A 147 -6.43 -15.15 17.04
CA ALA A 147 -7.46 -15.56 17.99
C ALA A 147 -7.72 -14.51 19.08
N GLU A 148 -6.66 -13.88 19.61
CA GLU A 148 -6.75 -12.81 20.61
C GLU A 148 -7.45 -11.54 20.10
N LEU A 149 -7.45 -11.27 18.79
CA LEU A 149 -8.18 -10.14 18.23
C LEU A 149 -9.71 -10.31 18.36
N GLY A 150 -10.20 -11.54 18.59
CA GLY A 150 -11.63 -11.82 18.81
C GLY A 150 -12.52 -11.49 17.61
N LEU A 151 -11.96 -11.52 16.40
CA LEU A 151 -12.66 -11.20 15.16
C LEU A 151 -13.35 -12.45 14.60
N LYS A 152 -14.53 -12.26 14.00
CA LYS A 152 -15.22 -13.30 13.25
C LYS A 152 -14.61 -13.38 11.85
N TYR A 153 -13.62 -14.24 11.68
CA TYR A 153 -12.97 -14.45 10.38
C TYR A 153 -13.87 -15.27 9.45
N ASP A 154 -14.05 -14.80 8.21
CA ASP A 154 -14.93 -15.44 7.23
C ASP A 154 -14.20 -16.56 6.48
N VAL A 155 -12.94 -16.35 6.13
CA VAL A 155 -12.14 -17.28 5.32
C VAL A 155 -10.64 -17.11 5.57
N LEU A 156 -9.90 -18.21 5.46
CA LEU A 156 -8.45 -18.26 5.43
C LEU A 156 -8.00 -18.81 4.08
N ILE A 157 -7.47 -17.93 3.23
CA ILE A 157 -6.95 -18.29 1.92
C ILE A 157 -5.43 -18.37 2.01
N HIS A 158 -4.80 -19.34 1.38
CA HIS A 158 -3.35 -19.44 1.37
C HIS A 158 -2.78 -19.77 0.00
N SER A 159 -1.54 -19.35 -0.21
CA SER A 159 -0.73 -19.81 -1.34
C SER A 159 -0.51 -21.32 -1.26
N SER A 160 -0.49 -21.97 -2.42
CA SER A 160 -0.21 -23.41 -2.54
C SER A 160 1.25 -23.81 -2.30
N MET A 161 2.19 -22.85 -2.14
CA MET A 161 3.59 -23.19 -1.84
C MET A 161 3.74 -23.80 -0.45
N ALA A 162 4.56 -24.83 -0.29
CA ALA A 162 4.65 -25.64 0.94
C ALA A 162 4.75 -24.82 2.24
N ARG A 163 5.65 -23.84 2.30
CA ARG A 163 5.81 -22.93 3.46
C ARG A 163 4.55 -22.13 3.82
N ALA A 164 3.78 -21.68 2.83
CA ALA A 164 2.55 -20.92 3.06
C ALA A 164 1.43 -21.86 3.50
N THR A 165 1.33 -23.03 2.85
CA THR A 165 0.43 -24.11 3.24
C THR A 165 0.65 -24.52 4.70
N GLU A 166 1.88 -24.85 5.11
CA GLU A 166 2.16 -25.25 6.49
C GLU A 166 1.89 -24.13 7.51
N THR A 167 2.23 -22.87 7.17
CA THR A 167 1.88 -21.70 8.00
C THR A 167 0.37 -21.59 8.21
N ALA A 168 -0.41 -21.69 7.13
CA ALA A 168 -1.86 -21.60 7.16
C ALA A 168 -2.51 -22.72 7.97
N HIS A 169 -2.00 -23.95 7.87
CA HIS A 169 -2.47 -25.09 8.65
C HIS A 169 -2.16 -24.97 10.14
N ILE A 170 -1.08 -24.29 10.53
CA ILE A 170 -0.82 -24.00 11.94
C ILE A 170 -1.76 -22.91 12.44
N ILE A 171 -1.92 -21.82 11.68
CA ILE A 171 -2.83 -20.73 12.04
C ILE A 171 -4.27 -21.22 12.16
N SER A 172 -4.75 -22.08 11.26
CA SER A 172 -6.14 -22.56 11.26
C SER A 172 -6.52 -23.33 12.52
N LYS A 173 -5.56 -23.95 13.23
CA LYS A 173 -5.80 -24.62 14.52
C LYS A 173 -6.28 -23.67 15.61
N HIS A 174 -5.92 -22.38 15.53
CA HIS A 174 -6.35 -21.35 16.47
C HIS A 174 -7.68 -20.71 16.10
N LEU A 175 -8.18 -20.97 14.88
CA LEU A 175 -9.36 -20.34 14.31
C LEU A 175 -10.38 -21.41 13.88
N PRO A 176 -10.99 -22.14 14.85
CA PRO A 176 -11.91 -23.23 14.53
C PRO A 176 -13.14 -22.70 13.78
N GLY A 177 -13.56 -23.44 12.74
CA GLY A 177 -14.73 -23.12 11.93
C GLY A 177 -14.49 -22.15 10.77
N VAL A 178 -13.27 -21.61 10.62
CA VAL A 178 -12.90 -20.77 9.47
C VAL A 178 -12.54 -21.68 8.28
N GLU A 179 -13.15 -21.42 7.12
CA GLU A 179 -12.87 -22.17 5.90
C GLU A 179 -11.42 -21.95 5.42
N LEU A 180 -10.72 -23.04 5.09
CA LEU A 180 -9.33 -23.03 4.64
C LEU A 180 -9.25 -23.32 3.13
N LEU A 181 -8.81 -22.35 2.34
CA LEU A 181 -8.78 -22.43 0.87
C LEU A 181 -7.37 -22.24 0.30
N SER A 182 -6.96 -23.12 -0.63
CA SER A 182 -5.69 -23.00 -1.35
C SER A 182 -5.85 -22.25 -2.67
N CYS A 183 -4.87 -21.43 -3.06
CA CYS A 183 -4.88 -20.70 -4.33
C CYS A 183 -3.49 -20.52 -4.95
N ASP A 184 -3.34 -20.92 -6.23
CA ASP A 184 -2.09 -20.78 -6.99
C ASP A 184 -1.77 -19.34 -7.42
N LEU A 185 -2.78 -18.47 -7.54
CA LEU A 185 -2.55 -17.06 -7.88
C LEU A 185 -1.66 -16.36 -6.83
N LEU A 186 -1.70 -16.84 -5.58
CA LEU A 186 -0.96 -16.28 -4.45
C LEU A 186 0.46 -16.84 -4.30
N ARG A 187 0.96 -17.68 -5.22
CA ARG A 187 2.36 -18.16 -5.19
C ARG A 187 3.34 -16.98 -5.27
N GLU A 188 4.52 -17.13 -4.68
CA GLU A 188 5.54 -16.07 -4.73
C GLU A 188 5.94 -15.78 -6.17
N GLY A 189 6.40 -14.56 -6.45
CA GLY A 189 6.86 -14.18 -7.78
C GLY A 189 7.55 -12.84 -7.81
N ALA A 190 7.91 -12.40 -9.02
CA ALA A 190 8.41 -11.06 -9.29
C ALA A 190 7.28 -10.20 -9.90
N PRO A 191 6.64 -9.28 -9.15
CA PRO A 191 5.45 -8.60 -9.65
C PRO A 191 5.76 -7.65 -10.81
N ILE A 192 6.74 -6.77 -10.63
CA ILE A 192 7.26 -5.84 -11.65
C ILE A 192 8.69 -5.46 -11.27
N GLU A 193 9.43 -4.82 -12.18
CA GLU A 193 10.77 -4.32 -11.90
C GLU A 193 10.73 -3.29 -10.74
N PRO A 194 11.57 -3.46 -9.70
CA PRO A 194 11.60 -2.55 -8.58
C PRO A 194 12.40 -1.27 -8.90
N VAL A 195 12.00 -0.16 -8.28
CA VAL A 195 12.76 1.09 -8.26
C VAL A 195 13.06 1.47 -6.79
N PRO A 196 14.31 1.63 -6.37
CA PRO A 196 15.54 1.49 -7.17
C PRO A 196 15.80 0.04 -7.60
N PRO A 197 16.55 -0.16 -8.71
CA PRO A 197 16.89 -1.49 -9.19
C PRO A 197 17.78 -2.22 -8.18
N VAL A 198 17.72 -3.55 -8.20
CA VAL A 198 18.56 -4.43 -7.37
C VAL A 198 19.57 -5.17 -8.24
N THR A 199 20.73 -5.49 -7.68
CA THR A 199 21.87 -6.09 -8.41
C THR A 199 21.62 -7.50 -8.93
N HIS A 200 20.67 -8.24 -8.35
CA HIS A 200 20.29 -9.57 -8.82
C HIS A 200 19.25 -9.44 -9.93
N TRP A 201 19.74 -9.43 -11.16
CA TRP A 201 18.93 -9.35 -12.37
C TRP A 201 18.03 -10.59 -12.52
N LYS A 202 16.74 -10.36 -12.81
CA LYS A 202 15.79 -11.41 -13.24
C LYS A 202 15.48 -11.20 -14.72
N PRO A 203 15.34 -12.26 -15.53
CA PRO A 203 14.89 -12.12 -16.92
C PRO A 203 13.51 -11.45 -16.99
N ASP A 204 13.30 -10.58 -17.98
CA ASP A 204 12.06 -9.83 -18.18
C ASP A 204 10.82 -10.74 -18.26
N ALA A 205 10.95 -11.91 -18.89
CA ALA A 205 9.89 -12.91 -18.98
C ALA A 205 9.30 -13.32 -17.62
N VAL A 206 10.13 -13.34 -16.56
CA VAL A 206 9.69 -13.68 -15.20
C VAL A 206 8.71 -12.62 -14.68
N TYR A 207 8.99 -11.33 -14.92
CA TYR A 207 8.08 -10.25 -14.53
C TYR A 207 6.77 -10.29 -15.30
N HIS A 208 6.76 -10.71 -16.56
CA HIS A 208 5.53 -10.81 -17.34
C HIS A 208 4.61 -11.91 -16.83
N GLU A 209 5.13 -13.10 -16.58
CA GLU A 209 4.33 -14.24 -16.09
C GLU A 209 3.87 -14.02 -14.64
N ASP A 210 4.82 -13.73 -13.73
CA ASP A 210 4.50 -13.53 -12.32
C ASP A 210 3.69 -12.26 -12.10
N GLY A 211 4.00 -11.17 -12.81
CA GLY A 211 3.29 -9.90 -12.71
C GLY A 211 1.83 -10.02 -13.10
N ALA A 212 1.54 -10.68 -14.23
CA ALA A 212 0.16 -10.91 -14.66
C ALA A 212 -0.60 -11.76 -13.63
N ARG A 213 0.02 -12.82 -13.10
CA ARG A 213 -0.58 -13.69 -12.07
C ARG A 213 -0.85 -12.96 -10.76
N ILE A 214 0.11 -12.15 -10.29
CA ILE A 214 -0.03 -11.38 -9.04
C ILE A 214 -1.07 -10.26 -9.20
N GLU A 215 -1.13 -9.56 -10.34
CA GLU A 215 -2.19 -8.58 -10.62
C GLU A 215 -3.57 -9.26 -10.73
N ALA A 216 -3.66 -10.46 -11.29
CA ALA A 216 -4.90 -11.26 -11.28
C ALA A 216 -5.31 -11.62 -9.85
N ALA A 217 -4.36 -12.01 -8.99
CA ALA A 217 -4.59 -12.24 -7.57
C ALA A 217 -5.09 -10.98 -6.85
N PHE A 218 -4.48 -9.82 -7.15
CA PHE A 218 -4.90 -8.52 -6.62
C PHE A 218 -6.36 -8.22 -6.99
N ARG A 219 -6.72 -8.32 -8.27
CA ARG A 219 -8.09 -8.07 -8.74
C ARG A 219 -9.13 -9.03 -8.17
N ARG A 220 -8.72 -10.28 -7.92
CA ARG A 220 -9.59 -11.31 -7.34
C ARG A 220 -9.85 -11.06 -5.86
N TYR A 221 -8.84 -10.69 -5.09
CA TYR A 221 -8.95 -10.66 -3.62
C TYR A 221 -9.04 -9.25 -3.03
N ILE A 222 -8.48 -8.23 -3.68
CA ILE A 222 -8.40 -6.86 -3.17
C ILE A 222 -9.36 -5.98 -3.98
N HIS A 223 -10.60 -5.82 -3.49
CA HIS A 223 -11.63 -5.00 -4.11
C HIS A 223 -12.73 -4.61 -3.10
N ARG A 224 -13.63 -3.69 -3.43
CA ARG A 224 -14.79 -3.38 -2.56
C ARG A 224 -15.74 -4.57 -2.38
N ALA A 225 -16.52 -4.59 -1.30
CA ALA A 225 -17.50 -5.64 -1.04
C ALA A 225 -18.47 -5.87 -2.21
N ASP A 226 -18.93 -7.10 -2.37
CA ASP A 226 -20.05 -7.37 -3.27
C ASP A 226 -21.31 -6.62 -2.76
N PRO A 227 -22.13 -6.02 -3.62
CA PRO A 227 -23.37 -5.35 -3.20
C PRO A 227 -24.32 -6.23 -2.36
N LYS A 228 -24.24 -7.55 -2.50
CA LYS A 228 -25.02 -8.52 -1.72
C LYS A 228 -24.48 -8.73 -0.30
N GLN A 229 -23.23 -8.38 -0.03
CA GLN A 229 -22.62 -8.51 1.30
C GLN A 229 -23.20 -7.44 2.24
N LYS A 230 -23.84 -7.89 3.33
CA LYS A 230 -24.53 -7.03 4.30
C LYS A 230 -23.70 -6.66 5.52
N GLU A 231 -22.77 -7.52 5.92
CA GLU A 231 -21.93 -7.36 7.12
C GLU A 231 -20.46 -7.17 6.74
N ASP A 232 -19.71 -6.49 7.60
CA ASP A 232 -18.27 -6.34 7.45
C ASP A 232 -17.57 -7.70 7.50
N SER A 233 -16.59 -7.92 6.61
CA SER A 233 -15.82 -9.17 6.55
C SER A 233 -14.41 -9.02 7.12
N TYR A 234 -13.87 -10.13 7.62
CA TYR A 234 -12.49 -10.31 8.07
C TYR A 234 -11.89 -11.53 7.36
N GLU A 235 -11.03 -11.26 6.40
CA GLU A 235 -10.49 -12.26 5.48
C GLU A 235 -8.97 -12.38 5.70
N ILE A 236 -8.48 -13.60 5.90
CA ILE A 236 -7.06 -13.87 6.09
C ILE A 236 -6.48 -14.40 4.78
N ILE A 237 -5.32 -13.88 4.37
CA ILE A 237 -4.56 -14.36 3.22
C ILE A 237 -3.12 -14.65 3.64
N VAL A 238 -2.74 -15.93 3.69
CA VAL A 238 -1.35 -16.37 3.97
C VAL A 238 -0.58 -16.56 2.67
N CYS A 239 0.37 -15.68 2.39
CA CYS A 239 1.17 -15.73 1.16
C CYS A 239 2.61 -15.27 1.41
N HIS A 240 3.16 -14.41 0.53
CA HIS A 240 4.59 -14.15 0.44
C HIS A 240 4.90 -12.66 0.38
N ALA A 241 6.16 -12.32 0.62
CA ALA A 241 6.56 -10.94 0.79
C ALA A 241 6.28 -10.11 -0.47
N ASN A 242 6.63 -10.58 -1.68
CA ASN A 242 6.50 -9.73 -2.88
C ASN A 242 5.04 -9.53 -3.25
N VAL A 243 4.21 -10.58 -3.11
CA VAL A 243 2.76 -10.50 -3.30
C VAL A 243 2.14 -9.46 -2.37
N ILE A 244 2.45 -9.52 -1.07
CA ILE A 244 1.90 -8.59 -0.06
C ILE A 244 2.35 -7.16 -0.35
N ARG A 245 3.64 -6.95 -0.63
CA ARG A 245 4.20 -5.62 -0.94
C ARG A 245 3.52 -5.01 -2.16
N TYR A 246 3.36 -5.80 -3.22
CA TYR A 246 2.67 -5.37 -4.42
C TYR A 246 1.21 -5.02 -4.14
N PHE A 247 0.48 -5.87 -3.41
CA PHE A 247 -0.91 -5.61 -3.01
C PHE A 247 -1.03 -4.31 -2.24
N VAL A 248 -0.14 -4.04 -1.28
CA VAL A 248 -0.12 -2.80 -0.50
C VAL A 248 0.08 -1.60 -1.41
N CYS A 249 1.11 -1.60 -2.26
CA CYS A 249 1.37 -0.48 -3.17
C CYS A 249 0.18 -0.23 -4.11
N ARG A 250 -0.37 -1.30 -4.72
CA ARG A 250 -1.52 -1.22 -5.62
C ARG A 250 -2.79 -0.73 -4.92
N ALA A 251 -3.11 -1.26 -3.75
CA ALA A 251 -4.31 -0.92 -2.99
C ALA A 251 -4.29 0.52 -2.49
N LEU A 252 -3.12 1.05 -2.13
CA LEU A 252 -2.93 2.43 -1.69
C LEU A 252 -2.63 3.40 -2.83
N GLN A 253 -2.61 2.92 -4.07
CA GLN A 253 -2.25 3.69 -5.27
C GLN A 253 -0.89 4.38 -5.15
N PHE A 254 0.04 3.76 -4.43
CA PHE A 254 1.45 4.12 -4.47
C PHE A 254 2.10 3.56 -5.73
N PRO A 255 3.22 4.15 -6.20
CA PRO A 255 4.00 3.59 -7.29
C PRO A 255 4.34 2.12 -7.00
N PRO A 256 3.85 1.17 -7.82
CA PRO A 256 4.01 -0.25 -7.52
C PRO A 256 5.48 -0.68 -7.54
N GLU A 257 6.36 0.05 -8.22
CA GLU A 257 7.80 -0.21 -8.32
C GLU A 257 8.50 -0.06 -6.95
N GLY A 258 7.85 0.63 -6.01
CA GLY A 258 8.34 0.79 -4.64
C GLY A 258 8.23 -0.48 -3.77
N TRP A 259 7.73 -1.59 -4.30
CA TRP A 259 7.42 -2.80 -3.53
C TRP A 259 8.62 -3.34 -2.71
N LEU A 260 9.85 -3.28 -3.25
CA LEU A 260 11.06 -3.71 -2.51
C LEU A 260 11.51 -2.77 -1.39
N ARG A 261 10.91 -1.58 -1.27
CA ARG A 261 11.21 -0.63 -0.17
C ARG A 261 10.56 -1.05 1.15
N ILE A 262 9.71 -2.07 1.12
CA ILE A 262 8.88 -2.51 2.25
C ILE A 262 9.47 -3.79 2.88
N GLY A 263 9.87 -3.71 4.14
CA GLY A 263 10.28 -4.87 4.94
C GLY A 263 9.10 -5.58 5.60
N LEU A 264 9.04 -6.90 5.52
CA LEU A 264 8.02 -7.73 6.20
C LEU A 264 8.73 -8.88 6.93
N ASN A 265 8.44 -9.11 8.20
CA ASN A 265 8.99 -10.24 8.96
C ASN A 265 8.25 -11.54 8.61
N ASN A 266 8.88 -12.69 8.81
CA ASN A 266 8.20 -13.98 8.72
C ASN A 266 7.03 -14.04 9.72
N GLY A 267 5.87 -14.54 9.29
CA GLY A 267 4.66 -14.60 10.12
C GLY A 267 3.99 -13.24 10.41
N SER A 268 4.49 -12.14 9.85
CA SER A 268 3.96 -10.80 10.13
C SER A 268 2.57 -10.57 9.53
N ILE A 269 1.75 -9.76 10.22
CA ILE A 269 0.40 -9.37 9.81
C ILE A 269 0.43 -7.97 9.16
N THR A 270 -0.20 -7.84 8.01
CA THR A 270 -0.46 -6.56 7.31
C THR A 270 -1.96 -6.44 7.10
N TRP A 271 -2.57 -5.32 7.51
CA TRP A 271 -4.03 -5.20 7.52
C TRP A 271 -4.49 -4.03 6.65
N LEU A 272 -5.22 -4.35 5.58
CA LEU A 272 -5.92 -3.42 4.70
C LEU A 272 -7.42 -3.37 5.03
N THR A 273 -7.99 -2.18 5.13
CA THR A 273 -9.43 -1.94 5.24
C THR A 273 -9.93 -1.30 3.96
N ILE A 274 -10.88 -1.93 3.28
CA ILE A 274 -11.52 -1.43 2.06
C ILE A 274 -12.96 -1.03 2.39
N ARG A 275 -13.23 0.28 2.40
CA ARG A 275 -14.57 0.81 2.68
C ARG A 275 -15.50 0.62 1.46
N PRO A 276 -16.82 0.64 1.64
CA PRO A 276 -17.78 0.53 0.54
C PRO A 276 -17.58 1.58 -0.56
N SER A 277 -17.07 2.76 -0.20
CA SER A 277 -16.76 3.86 -1.14
C SER A 277 -15.51 3.61 -2.01
N GLY A 278 -14.86 2.44 -1.90
CA GLY A 278 -13.59 2.15 -2.56
C GLY A 278 -12.36 2.78 -1.91
N ARG A 279 -12.51 3.53 -0.80
CA ARG A 279 -11.35 4.07 -0.06
C ARG A 279 -10.63 2.94 0.67
N VAL A 280 -9.31 2.92 0.58
CA VAL A 280 -8.46 1.92 1.25
C VAL A 280 -7.66 2.58 2.36
N ALA A 281 -7.53 1.91 3.51
CA ALA A 281 -6.64 2.30 4.59
C ALA A 281 -5.72 1.14 4.96
N LEU A 282 -4.44 1.44 5.17
CA LEU A 282 -3.47 0.52 5.75
C LEU A 282 -3.46 0.72 7.27
N ARG A 283 -3.93 -0.27 8.02
CA ARG A 283 -4.05 -0.22 9.49
C ARG A 283 -2.74 -0.60 10.17
N THR A 284 -2.05 -1.59 9.63
CA THR A 284 -0.71 -2.00 10.05
C THR A 284 0.02 -2.66 8.89
N LEU A 285 1.35 -2.62 8.91
CA LEU A 285 2.21 -3.24 7.90
C LEU A 285 3.37 -3.96 8.57
N GLY A 286 3.52 -5.24 8.25
CA GLY A 286 4.60 -6.06 8.77
C GLY A 286 4.60 -6.21 10.29
N ASP A 287 3.42 -6.17 10.94
CA ASP A 287 3.30 -6.33 12.39
C ASP A 287 3.74 -7.73 12.82
N ALA A 288 4.79 -7.78 13.63
CA ALA A 288 5.24 -8.95 14.33
C ALA A 288 5.55 -8.62 15.81
N GLY A 289 4.97 -7.53 16.34
CA GLY A 289 5.23 -7.07 17.71
C GLY A 289 4.70 -8.03 18.79
N PHE A 290 3.83 -8.96 18.40
CA PHE A 290 3.35 -10.06 19.23
C PHE A 290 4.34 -11.23 19.36
N MET A 291 5.41 -11.25 18.57
CA MET A 291 6.48 -12.25 18.69
C MET A 291 7.61 -11.74 19.59
N PRO A 292 8.19 -12.60 20.45
CA PRO A 292 9.41 -12.26 21.18
C PRO A 292 10.54 -11.85 20.21
N PRO A 293 11.42 -10.89 20.59
CA PRO A 293 12.46 -10.38 19.70
C PRO A 293 13.42 -11.45 19.15
N ASP A 294 13.74 -12.47 19.94
CA ASP A 294 14.61 -13.60 19.55
C ASP A 294 13.96 -14.54 18.51
N LYS A 295 12.66 -14.40 18.28
CA LYS A 295 11.90 -15.18 17.30
C LYS A 295 11.69 -14.44 15.98
N LEU A 296 12.11 -13.17 15.86
CA LEU A 296 11.91 -12.36 14.66
C LEU A 296 12.93 -12.72 13.56
N THR A 297 12.44 -13.05 12.37
CA THR A 297 13.26 -13.31 11.17
C THR A 297 12.67 -12.66 9.92
N ARG A 298 13.48 -12.55 8.86
CA ARG A 298 13.06 -11.98 7.56
C ARG A 298 13.27 -12.92 6.37
N THR A 299 13.83 -14.10 6.58
CA THR A 299 14.06 -15.12 5.55
C THR A 299 13.52 -16.43 6.07
#